data_AF-A0A0C1JPV4-F1
#
_entry.id   AF-A0A0C1JPV4-F1
#
_cell.length_a   1.000
_cell.length_b   1.000
_cell.length_c   1.000
_cell.angle_alpha   90.00
_cell.angle_beta   90.00
_cell.angle_gamma   90.00
#
_symmetry.space_group_name_H-M   'P 1'
#
loop_
_entity.id
_entity.type
_entity.pdbx_description
1 polymer ?
#
loop_
_entity_poly.entity_id
_entity_poly.type
_entity_poly.pdbx_seq_one_letter_code
_entity_poly.pdbx_strand_id
1 'polypeptide(L)'
;MAERNRVYIDESGINECLHRHSGRAFRGEKVYSVVSGHRFSRGNFIAAKCQSKMFTPFGYAGACHTILFNTWLEKILIPELKIGQVIIMDPCYFSQV
;
A
#
# COMPACT_ATOMS: atom_id res chain seq x y z
N MET A 1 -12.90 -14.66 19.89
CA MET A 1 -11.61 -14.88 19.18
C MET A 1 -10.53 -14.06 19.85
N ALA A 2 -9.36 -14.65 20.15
CA ALA A 2 -8.24 -13.90 20.71
C ALA A 2 -7.70 -12.88 19.68
N GLU A 3 -7.26 -11.71 20.12
CA GLU A 3 -6.77 -10.65 19.22
C GLU A 3 -5.60 -11.10 18.34
N ARG A 4 -4.72 -11.96 18.86
CA ARG A 4 -3.60 -12.58 18.14
C ARG A 4 -4.01 -13.46 16.95
N ASN A 5 -5.29 -13.83 16.85
CA ASN A 5 -5.81 -14.64 15.76
C ASN A 5 -6.53 -13.81 14.70
N ARG A 6 -6.68 -12.49 14.89
CA ARG A 6 -7.26 -11.58 13.91
C ARG A 6 -6.18 -11.04 12.99
N VAL A 7 -6.35 -11.24 11.69
CA VAL A 7 -5.50 -10.67 10.65
C VAL A 7 -6.37 -9.72 9.83
N TYR A 8 -6.08 -8.43 9.92
CA TYR A 8 -6.75 -7.40 9.13
C TYR A 8 -5.98 -7.20 7.85
N ILE A 9 -6.66 -7.11 6.72
CA ILE A 9 -6.06 -6.77 5.44
C ILE A 9 -6.71 -5.50 4.90
N ASP A 10 -5.91 -4.66 4.28
CA ASP A 10 -6.35 -3.36 3.76
C ASP A 10 -5.45 -2.90 2.61
N GLU A 11 -6.00 -2.07 1.73
CA GLU A 11 -5.30 -1.39 0.65
C GLU A 11 -5.09 0.08 1.00
N SER A 12 -3.91 0.62 0.72
CA SER A 12 -3.66 2.05 0.85
C SER A 12 -2.92 2.62 -0.35
N GLY A 13 -3.40 3.77 -0.81
CA GLY A 13 -2.78 4.54 -1.88
C GLY A 13 -1.75 5.53 -1.36
N ILE A 14 -0.57 5.49 -1.94
CA ILE A 14 0.52 6.44 -1.75
C ILE A 14 0.54 7.38 -2.96
N ASN A 15 0.17 8.63 -2.73
CA ASN A 15 0.26 9.69 -3.72
C ASN A 15 1.53 10.49 -3.47
N GLU A 16 2.49 10.40 -4.38
CA GLU A 16 3.69 11.22 -4.35
C GLU A 16 3.54 12.38 -5.33
N CYS A 17 3.56 13.60 -4.79
CA CYS A 17 3.70 14.80 -5.59
C CYS A 17 5.16 14.87 -6.07
N LEU A 18 5.39 14.74 -7.37
CA LEU A 18 6.75 14.77 -7.94
C LEU A 18 7.34 16.19 -7.99
N HIS A 19 6.76 17.13 -7.24
CA HIS A 19 7.30 18.46 -7.04
C HIS A 19 8.26 18.45 -5.86
N ARG A 20 9.41 19.11 -6.03
CA ARG A 20 10.36 19.30 -4.92
C ARG A 20 9.69 20.08 -3.79
N HIS A 21 9.72 19.55 -2.58
CA HIS A 21 9.20 20.27 -1.40
C HIS A 21 10.11 21.42 -0.97
N SER A 22 11.41 21.31 -1.20
CA SER A 22 12.39 22.33 -0.81
C SER A 22 13.59 22.39 -1.76
N GLY A 23 14.38 23.45 -1.63
CA GLY A 23 15.61 23.63 -2.38
C GLY A 23 16.54 24.60 -1.69
N ARG A 24 17.84 24.41 -1.89
CA ARG A 24 18.89 25.19 -1.26
C ARG A 24 19.76 25.81 -2.33
N ALA A 25 20.01 27.11 -2.21
CA ALA A 25 20.97 27.88 -3.00
C ALA A 25 21.63 28.93 -2.09
N PHE A 26 22.71 29.54 -2.57
CA PHE A 26 23.33 30.66 -1.87
C PHE A 26 22.39 31.87 -1.84
N ARG A 27 22.61 32.76 -0.86
CA ARG A 27 21.82 33.99 -0.74
C ARG A 27 22.01 34.83 -2.01
N GLY A 28 20.91 35.11 -2.71
CA GLY A 28 20.89 35.85 -3.97
C GLY A 28 20.66 34.97 -5.21
N GLU A 29 20.73 33.65 -5.08
CA GLU A 29 20.50 32.72 -6.19
C GLU A 29 19.09 32.12 -6.18
N LYS A 30 18.49 32.04 -7.36
CA LYS A 30 17.18 31.38 -7.54
C LYS A 30 17.36 29.87 -7.67
N VAL A 31 16.56 29.14 -6.91
CA VAL A 31 16.40 27.70 -7.11
C VAL A 31 15.36 27.46 -8.20
N TYR A 32 15.80 26.97 -9.34
CA TYR A 32 14.89 26.57 -10.42
C TYR A 32 14.32 25.17 -10.17
N SER A 33 13.08 24.96 -10.61
CA SER A 33 12.41 23.67 -10.59
C SER A 33 11.57 23.55 -11.85
N VAL A 34 11.44 22.33 -12.37
CA VAL A 34 10.49 22.05 -13.45
C VAL A 34 9.10 21.96 -12.83
N VAL A 35 8.23 22.93 -13.10
CA VAL A 35 6.84 22.98 -12.63
C VAL A 35 5.90 22.96 -13.84
N SER A 36 6.11 22.03 -14.77
CA SER A 36 5.19 21.84 -15.90
C SER A 36 4.22 20.70 -15.59
N GLY A 37 2.96 21.03 -15.32
CA GLY A 37 1.89 20.08 -15.00
C GLY A 37 1.94 19.54 -13.57
N HIS A 38 0.79 19.14 -13.03
CA HIS A 38 0.70 18.39 -11.77
C HIS A 38 1.20 16.97 -12.00
N ARG A 39 2.49 16.74 -11.72
CA ARG A 39 3.10 15.42 -11.84
C ARG A 39 2.88 14.65 -10.54
N PHE A 40 1.98 13.67 -10.60
CA PHE A 40 1.74 12.75 -9.51
C PHE A 40 2.21 11.36 -9.90
N SER A 41 3.01 10.74 -9.04
CA SER A 41 3.15 9.29 -9.04
C SER A 41 2.12 8.73 -8.05
N ARG A 42 1.39 7.70 -8.46
CA ARG A 42 0.48 6.96 -7.59
C ARG A 42 0.95 5.52 -7.50
N GLY A 43 1.35 5.11 -6.31
CA GLY A 43 1.54 3.71 -5.96
C GLY A 43 0.43 3.28 -5.02
N ASN A 44 0.00 2.03 -5.10
CA ASN A 44 -0.88 1.42 -4.12
C ASN A 44 -0.12 0.30 -3.43
N PHE A 45 -0.52 -0.06 -2.22
CA PHE A 45 -0.03 -1.25 -1.57
C PHE A 45 -1.14 -1.94 -0.79
N ILE A 46 -1.01 -3.26 -0.67
CA ILE A 46 -1.84 -4.08 0.20
C ILE A 46 -0.95 -4.67 1.29
N ALA A 47 -1.46 -4.76 2.52
CA ALA A 47 -0.72 -5.34 3.63
C ALA A 47 -1.67 -6.06 4.61
N ALA A 48 -1.09 -6.95 5.41
CA ALA A 48 -1.78 -7.58 6.53
C ALA A 48 -1.30 -7.04 7.87
N LYS A 49 -2.18 -7.00 8.86
CA LYS A 49 -1.91 -6.55 10.22
C LYS A 49 -2.46 -7.53 11.23
N CYS A 50 -1.62 -7.96 12.17
CA CYS A 50 -2.03 -8.73 13.32
C CYS A 50 -1.52 -8.03 14.58
N GLN A 51 -2.42 -7.72 15.52
CA GLN A 51 -2.11 -6.88 16.69
C GLN A 51 -1.46 -5.55 16.28
N SER A 52 -0.25 -5.26 16.77
CA SER A 52 0.52 -4.05 16.42
C SER A 52 1.52 -4.27 15.28
N LYS A 53 1.54 -5.45 14.64
CA LYS A 53 2.53 -5.79 13.61
C LYS A 53 1.88 -5.84 12.23
N MET A 54 2.42 -5.06 11.30
CA MET A 54 2.16 -5.21 9.87
C MET A 54 3.13 -6.21 9.24
N PHE A 55 2.65 -6.96 8.25
CA PHE A 55 3.40 -7.94 7.49
C PHE A 55 2.81 -8.07 6.07
N THR A 56 3.51 -8.80 5.19
CA THR A 56 3.14 -9.00 3.77
C THR A 56 2.81 -7.74 2.96
N PRO A 57 3.54 -6.60 3.11
CA PRO A 57 3.30 -5.44 2.27
C PRO A 57 3.65 -5.76 0.81
N PHE A 58 2.76 -5.41 -0.12
CA PHE A 58 2.97 -5.58 -1.55
C PHE A 58 2.56 -4.31 -2.29
N GLY A 59 3.55 -3.62 -2.86
CA GLY A 59 3.36 -2.39 -3.63
C GLY A 59 3.14 -2.68 -5.11
N TYR A 60 2.22 -1.97 -5.74
CA TYR A 60 1.90 -2.07 -7.16
C TYR A 60 1.45 -0.73 -7.73
N ALA A 61 1.48 -0.61 -9.05
CA ALA A 61 1.01 0.56 -9.76
C ALA A 61 -0.37 0.29 -10.38
N GLY A 62 -1.22 1.31 -10.44
CA GLY A 62 -2.59 1.17 -10.95
C GLY A 62 -3.56 0.57 -9.94
N ALA A 63 -4.75 0.18 -10.39
CA ALA A 63 -5.84 -0.25 -9.51
C ALA A 63 -5.65 -1.70 -9.00
N CYS A 64 -6.17 -1.96 -7.79
CA CYS A 64 -6.34 -3.32 -7.30
C CYS A 64 -7.35 -4.07 -8.19
N HIS A 65 -6.98 -5.27 -8.63
CA HIS A 65 -7.82 -6.13 -9.43
C HIS A 65 -7.71 -7.56 -8.91
N THR A 66 -8.73 -8.38 -9.15
CA THR A 66 -8.90 -9.70 -8.55
C THR A 66 -7.69 -10.62 -8.76
N ILE A 67 -7.04 -10.57 -9.94
CA ILE A 67 -5.86 -11.40 -10.21
C ILE A 67 -4.69 -11.02 -9.31
N LEU A 68 -4.40 -9.72 -9.16
CA LEU A 68 -3.34 -9.22 -8.29
C LEU A 68 -3.64 -9.56 -6.83
N PHE A 69 -4.88 -9.34 -6.40
CA PHE A 69 -5.32 -9.67 -5.04
C PHE A 69 -5.18 -11.17 -4.74
N ASN A 70 -5.70 -12.05 -5.61
CA ASN A 70 -5.61 -13.50 -5.43
C ASN A 70 -4.16 -13.98 -5.47
N THR A 71 -3.33 -13.41 -6.34
CA THR A 71 -1.89 -13.74 -6.40
C THR A 71 -1.22 -13.37 -5.08
N TRP A 72 -1.47 -12.17 -4.56
CA TRP A 72 -0.94 -11.76 -3.26
C TRP A 72 -1.47 -12.63 -2.12
N LEU A 73 -2.77 -12.92 -2.12
CA LEU A 73 -3.42 -13.77 -1.11
C LEU A 73 -2.79 -15.17 -1.07
N GLU A 74 -2.70 -15.84 -2.22
CA GLU A 74 -2.20 -17.21 -2.32
C GLU A 74 -0.68 -17.33 -2.14
N LYS A 75 0.08 -16.42 -2.76
CA LYS A 75 1.55 -16.55 -2.83
C LYS A 75 2.26 -15.85 -1.69
N ILE A 76 1.62 -14.87 -1.04
CA ILE A 76 2.28 -13.99 -0.06
C ILE A 76 1.57 -14.06 1.29
N LEU A 77 0.24 -13.89 1.36
CA LEU A 77 -0.47 -13.86 2.64
C LEU A 77 -0.60 -15.26 3.27
N ILE A 78 -1.20 -16.22 2.55
CA ILE A 78 -1.50 -17.56 3.09
C ILE A 78 -0.26 -18.27 3.67
N PRO A 79 0.92 -18.24 3.03
CA PRO A 79 2.13 -18.88 3.59
C PRO A 79 2.59 -18.32 4.94
N GLU A 80 2.29 -17.05 5.24
CA GLU A 80 2.67 -16.38 6.49
C GLU A 80 1.65 -16.57 7.62
N LEU A 81 0.45 -17.11 7.30
CA LEU A 81 -0.61 -17.32 8.28
C LEU A 81 -0.36 -18.57 9.14
N LYS A 82 -0.79 -18.49 10.39
CA LYS A 82 -0.80 -19.59 11.35
C LYS A 82 -2.19 -20.23 11.40
N ILE A 83 -2.21 -21.53 11.66
CA ILE A 83 -3.45 -22.28 11.85
C ILE A 83 -4.32 -21.60 12.94
N GLY A 84 -5.59 -21.40 12.62
CA GLY A 84 -6.56 -20.76 13.52
C GLY A 84 -6.59 -19.23 13.48
N GLN A 85 -5.83 -18.59 12.57
CA GLN A 85 -6.00 -17.18 12.25
C GLN A 85 -7.17 -16.97 11.29
N VAL A 86 -7.86 -15.84 11.43
CA VAL A 86 -8.99 -15.43 10.60
C VAL A 86 -8.65 -14.10 9.96
N ILE A 87 -8.83 -14.06 8.64
CA ILE A 87 -8.68 -12.85 7.83
C ILE A 87 -9.96 -12.01 7.95
N ILE A 88 -9.79 -10.72 8.17
CA ILE A 88 -10.85 -9.72 8.25
C ILE A 88 -10.54 -8.65 7.20
N MET A 89 -11.51 -8.40 6.33
CA MET A 89 -11.43 -7.43 5.23
C MET A 89 -12.80 -6.76 5.08
N ASP A 90 -12.82 -5.54 4.56
CA ASP A 90 -14.04 -4.90 4.09
C ASP A 90 -14.55 -5.54 2.78
N PRO A 91 -15.87 -5.56 2.52
CA PRO A 91 -16.38 -6.05 1.25
C PRO A 91 -15.99 -5.07 0.13
N CYS A 92 -15.18 -5.54 -0.84
CA CYS A 92 -14.83 -4.77 -2.03
C CYS A 92 -15.11 -5.57 -3.31
N TYR A 93 -15.22 -4.88 -4.44
CA TYR A 93 -15.55 -5.50 -5.73
C TYR A 93 -14.53 -6.59 -6.14
N PHE A 94 -13.25 -6.36 -5.88
CA PHE A 94 -12.19 -7.32 -6.23
C PHE A 94 -12.07 -8.49 -5.23
N SER A 95 -12.69 -8.39 -4.05
CA SER A 95 -12.61 -9.40 -3.00
C SER A 95 -13.70 -10.47 -3.10
N GLN A 96 -14.48 -10.48 -4.18
CA GLN A 96 -15.38 -11.58 -4.49
C GLN A 96 -14.55 -12.73 -5.06
N VAL A 97 -14.28 -13.71 -4.22
CA VAL A 97 -13.68 -15.01 -4.60
C VAL A 97 -14.79 -16.04 -4.66
#